data_AF-A0A9Q0AM11-F1
#
_entry.id   AF-A0A9Q0AM11-F1
#
_cell.length_a   1.000
_cell.length_b   1.000
_cell.length_c   1.000
_cell.angle_alpha   90.00
_cell.angle_beta   90.00
_cell.angle_gamma   90.00
#
_symmetry.space_group_name_H-M   'P 1'
#
loop_
_entity.id
_entity.type
_entity.pdbx_description
1 polymer ?
#
loop_
_entity_poly.entity_id
_entity_poly.type
_entity_poly.pdbx_seq_one_letter_code
_entity_poly.pdbx_strand_id
1 'polypeptide(L)'
;MARLSSIKLTLATLLAATASGASIPCPQDPTSYAVTKFFASCIPHSLTCSYQFIVDAATTCALVPVGPDYLPEVPLTGCADPRYSWAVTRTADGGLDLSITTVSVVNPGVNVTGTHKIASDELEVTNHGSVQDQSYAGPQDFAVQVAA
;
A
#
# COMPACT_ATOMS: atom_id res chain seq x y z
N MET A 1 -62.95 59.26 -26.46
CA MET A 1 -62.60 58.06 -25.66
C MET A 1 -62.19 56.96 -26.63
N ALA A 2 -61.07 56.26 -26.58
CA ALA A 2 -59.75 56.38 -25.95
C ALA A 2 -58.77 55.59 -26.85
N ARG A 3 -57.48 55.94 -26.81
CA ARG A 3 -56.40 55.51 -27.72
C ARG A 3 -55.75 54.17 -27.32
N LEU A 4 -55.13 53.54 -28.34
CA LEU A 4 -53.89 52.73 -28.39
C LEU A 4 -53.65 51.63 -27.32
N SER A 5 -53.22 50.44 -27.75
CA SER A 5 -51.78 50.13 -27.89
C SER A 5 -51.56 48.62 -28.08
N SER A 6 -50.78 48.27 -29.11
CA SER A 6 -50.32 46.89 -29.38
C SER A 6 -49.22 46.49 -28.39
N ILE A 7 -49.44 45.40 -27.65
CA ILE A 7 -48.43 44.83 -26.75
C ILE A 7 -47.41 44.04 -27.59
N LYS A 8 -46.19 44.57 -27.71
CA LYS A 8 -45.03 43.81 -28.22
C LYS A 8 -44.43 43.01 -27.06
N LEU A 9 -44.53 41.69 -27.14
CA LEU A 9 -43.92 40.78 -26.17
C LEU A 9 -42.46 40.51 -26.61
N THR A 10 -41.50 41.19 -26.00
CA THR A 10 -40.06 40.91 -26.18
C THR A 10 -39.68 39.72 -25.29
N LEU A 11 -39.45 38.57 -25.91
CA LEU A 11 -38.81 37.40 -25.27
C LEU A 11 -37.33 37.71 -25.04
N ALA A 12 -36.94 37.90 -23.78
CA ALA A 12 -35.53 37.94 -23.38
C ALA A 12 -35.07 36.51 -23.09
N THR A 13 -34.30 35.92 -24.01
CA THR A 13 -33.60 34.64 -23.79
C THR A 13 -32.45 34.84 -22.81
N LEU A 14 -32.64 34.38 -21.57
CA LEU A 14 -31.56 34.22 -20.59
C LEU A 14 -30.66 33.04 -21.01
N LEU A 15 -29.46 33.34 -21.51
CA LEU A 15 -28.39 32.34 -21.61
C LEU A 15 -27.87 32.07 -20.19
N ALA A 16 -28.37 31.00 -19.56
CA ALA A 16 -27.75 30.47 -18.34
C ALA A 16 -26.45 29.75 -18.74
N ALA A 17 -25.31 30.43 -18.60
CA ALA A 17 -23.99 29.82 -18.72
C ALA A 17 -23.73 28.99 -17.46
N THR A 18 -24.01 27.68 -17.50
CA THR A 18 -23.57 26.75 -16.47
C THR A 18 -22.08 26.50 -16.66
N ALA A 19 -21.24 27.28 -15.97
CA ALA A 19 -19.83 27.00 -15.87
C ALA A 19 -19.64 25.74 -14.99
N SER A 20 -19.53 24.57 -15.62
CA SER A 20 -19.09 23.35 -14.93
C SER A 20 -17.59 23.47 -14.65
N GLY A 21 -17.24 23.96 -13.45
CA GLY A 21 -15.87 23.87 -12.95
C GLY A 21 -15.55 22.42 -12.60
N ALA A 22 -14.81 21.73 -13.46
CA ALA A 22 -14.20 20.47 -13.08
C ALA A 22 -13.07 20.78 -12.09
N SER A 23 -13.20 20.34 -10.84
CA SER A 23 -12.13 20.43 -9.85
C SER A 23 -10.99 19.50 -10.26
N ILE A 24 -9.81 20.06 -10.53
CA ILE A 24 -8.57 19.27 -10.69
C ILE A 24 -8.26 18.64 -9.34
N PRO A 25 -8.11 17.30 -9.24
CA PRO A 25 -7.69 16.66 -7.99
C PRO A 25 -6.29 17.13 -7.62
N CYS A 26 -6.12 17.67 -6.41
CA CYS A 26 -4.79 17.94 -5.87
C CYS A 26 -4.07 16.61 -5.63
N PRO A 27 -2.77 16.48 -5.95
CA PRO A 27 -1.97 15.32 -5.55
C PRO A 27 -2.11 15.07 -4.05
N GLN A 28 -2.33 13.82 -3.66
CA GLN A 28 -2.43 13.39 -2.27
C GLN A 28 -1.43 12.27 -2.03
N ASP A 29 -0.91 12.21 -0.80
CA ASP A 29 -0.14 11.06 -0.34
C ASP A 29 -1.05 9.83 -0.21
N PRO A 30 -0.49 8.61 -0.35
CA PRO A 30 -1.26 7.39 -0.16
C PRO A 30 -1.75 7.30 1.30
N THR A 31 -3.01 6.95 1.49
CA THR A 31 -3.57 6.60 2.81
C THR A 31 -3.35 5.12 3.15
N SER A 32 -3.06 4.31 2.14
CA SER A 32 -2.76 2.89 2.27
C SER A 32 -2.00 2.37 1.06
N TYR A 33 -1.28 1.27 1.24
CA TYR A 33 -0.68 0.49 0.16
C TYR A 33 -1.40 -0.86 0.02
N ALA A 34 -1.78 -1.23 -1.19
CA ALA A 34 -2.35 -2.54 -1.47
C ALA A 34 -1.22 -3.56 -1.67
N VAL A 35 -1.10 -4.52 -0.76
CA VAL A 35 -0.18 -5.66 -0.89
C VAL A 35 -0.95 -6.84 -1.45
N THR A 36 -0.37 -7.49 -2.46
CA THR A 36 -0.91 -8.71 -3.05
C THR A 36 0.16 -9.76 -3.25
N LYS A 37 -0.27 -11.04 -3.29
CA LYS A 37 0.62 -12.20 -3.43
C LYS A 37 1.74 -12.22 -2.39
N PHE A 38 1.43 -11.82 -1.16
CA PHE A 38 2.39 -11.87 -0.08
C PHE A 38 2.79 -13.31 0.22
N PHE A 39 4.09 -13.55 0.22
CA PHE A 39 4.72 -14.82 0.49
C PHE A 39 5.95 -14.59 1.35
N ALA A 40 6.05 -15.37 2.43
CA ALA A 40 7.25 -15.44 3.25
C ALA A 40 7.47 -16.88 3.72
N SER A 41 8.65 -17.45 3.44
CA SER A 41 9.00 -18.80 3.93
C SER A 41 10.50 -18.98 4.03
N CYS A 42 10.94 -19.67 5.07
CA CYS A 42 12.27 -20.25 5.14
C CYS A 42 12.30 -21.58 4.36
N ILE A 43 13.45 -21.88 3.75
CA ILE A 43 13.60 -23.08 2.93
C ILE A 43 14.15 -24.21 3.81
N PRO A 44 13.48 -25.37 3.91
CA PRO A 44 13.97 -26.49 4.71
C PRO A 44 15.39 -26.88 4.29
N HIS A 45 16.27 -27.08 5.28
CA HIS A 45 17.69 -27.40 5.08
C HIS A 45 18.53 -26.33 4.33
N SER A 46 17.97 -25.15 4.09
CA SER A 46 18.72 -23.99 3.59
C SER A 46 19.06 -23.04 4.74
N LEU A 47 19.99 -22.13 4.48
CA LEU A 47 20.28 -21.00 5.36
C LEU A 47 19.48 -19.75 4.98
N THR A 48 18.54 -19.86 4.05
CA THR A 48 17.85 -18.73 3.43
C THR A 48 16.34 -18.80 3.59
N CYS A 49 15.73 -17.63 3.70
CA CYS A 49 14.29 -17.45 3.55
C CYS A 49 14.01 -16.61 2.32
N SER A 50 12.74 -16.51 1.97
CA SER A 50 12.25 -15.69 0.87
C SER A 50 11.12 -14.81 1.37
N TYR A 51 11.12 -13.56 0.93
CA TYR A 51 9.98 -12.66 0.98
C TYR A 51 9.65 -12.23 -0.45
N GLN A 52 8.37 -12.23 -0.82
CA GLN A 52 7.90 -11.75 -2.11
C GLN A 52 6.48 -11.19 -2.00
N PHE A 53 6.23 -10.04 -2.63
CA PHE A 53 4.89 -9.46 -2.76
C PHE A 53 4.86 -8.40 -3.85
N ILE A 54 3.65 -7.94 -4.19
CA ILE A 54 3.39 -6.84 -5.12
C ILE A 54 2.71 -5.69 -4.36
N VAL A 55 3.17 -4.46 -4.59
CA VAL A 55 2.60 -3.23 -4.01
C VAL A 55 1.85 -2.45 -5.10
N ASP A 56 0.60 -2.07 -4.81
CA ASP A 56 -0.30 -1.26 -5.64
C ASP A 56 -0.46 -1.74 -7.10
N ALA A 57 -0.25 -3.03 -7.34
CA ALA A 57 -0.09 -3.61 -8.67
C ALA A 57 0.98 -2.91 -9.54
N ALA A 58 1.85 -2.11 -8.92
CA ALA A 58 2.82 -1.25 -9.56
C ALA A 58 4.23 -1.84 -9.55
N THR A 59 4.62 -2.49 -8.46
CA THR A 59 6.01 -2.97 -8.27
C THR A 59 6.07 -4.29 -7.52
N THR A 60 7.09 -5.08 -7.82
CA THR A 60 7.43 -6.30 -7.07
C THR A 60 8.51 -5.99 -6.03
N CYS A 61 8.32 -6.49 -4.83
CA CYS A 61 9.27 -6.41 -3.72
C CYS A 61 9.68 -7.83 -3.36
N ALA A 62 10.97 -8.12 -3.36
CA ALA A 62 11.47 -9.46 -3.03
C ALA A 62 12.87 -9.40 -2.42
N LEU A 63 13.15 -10.33 -1.51
CA LEU A 63 14.48 -10.52 -0.93
C LEU A 63 14.65 -11.98 -0.50
N VAL A 64 15.88 -12.49 -0.62
CA VAL A 64 16.28 -13.81 -0.11
C VAL A 64 17.30 -13.61 1.02
N PRO A 65 16.86 -13.28 2.26
CA PRO A 65 17.76 -13.07 3.38
C PRO A 65 18.29 -14.38 3.96
N VAL A 66 19.37 -14.29 4.73
CA VAL A 66 19.91 -15.38 5.54
C VAL A 66 19.13 -15.47 6.85
N GLY A 67 18.62 -16.65 7.21
CA GLY A 67 17.82 -16.87 8.42
C GLY A 67 17.20 -18.27 8.49
N PRO A 68 17.97 -19.36 8.67
CA PRO A 68 17.54 -20.74 8.41
C PRO A 68 16.18 -21.14 9.03
N ASP A 69 15.94 -20.75 10.28
CA ASP A 69 14.86 -21.33 11.09
C ASP A 69 13.61 -20.46 11.20
N TYR A 70 13.80 -19.14 11.25
CA TYR A 70 12.73 -18.16 11.45
C TYR A 70 12.86 -17.05 10.43
N LEU A 71 11.71 -16.55 9.98
CA LEU A 71 11.64 -15.42 9.08
C LEU A 71 12.43 -14.24 9.67
N PRO A 72 13.52 -13.79 9.02
CA PRO A 72 14.41 -12.80 9.60
C PRO A 72 13.85 -11.40 9.41
N GLU A 73 14.34 -10.47 10.22
CA GLU A 73 14.11 -9.05 9.97
C GLU A 73 14.77 -8.63 8.65
N VAL A 74 14.14 -7.67 7.99
CA VAL A 74 14.63 -7.09 6.74
C VAL A 74 14.84 -5.61 6.98
N PRO A 75 16.09 -5.11 6.96
CA PRO A 75 16.35 -3.68 7.01
C PRO A 75 15.74 -2.99 5.78
N LEU A 76 15.49 -1.68 5.88
CA LEU A 76 14.86 -0.92 4.81
C LEU A 76 15.58 -1.14 3.47
N THR A 77 14.85 -1.69 2.51
CA THR A 77 15.37 -2.07 1.19
C THR A 77 14.40 -1.67 0.09
N GLY A 78 14.90 -1.50 -1.12
CA GLY A 78 14.09 -1.11 -2.28
C GLY A 78 13.28 -2.26 -2.87
N CYS A 79 12.15 -1.92 -3.50
CA CYS A 79 11.48 -2.78 -4.46
C CYS A 79 12.10 -2.61 -5.86
N ALA A 80 11.55 -3.30 -6.87
CA ALA A 80 12.00 -3.15 -8.26
C ALA A 80 11.84 -1.70 -8.77
N ASP A 81 10.72 -1.06 -8.43
CA ASP A 81 10.54 0.38 -8.55
C ASP A 81 11.19 1.09 -7.34
N PRO A 82 12.19 1.98 -7.56
CA PRO A 82 12.91 2.65 -6.49
C PRO A 82 12.07 3.68 -5.71
N ARG A 83 10.84 3.98 -6.16
CA ARG A 83 9.89 4.82 -5.40
C ARG A 83 9.33 4.12 -4.17
N TYR A 84 9.42 2.79 -4.12
CA TYR A 84 8.93 1.96 -3.04
C TYR A 84 10.10 1.30 -2.31
N SER A 85 10.04 1.35 -0.99
CA SER A 85 10.94 0.63 -0.09
C SER A 85 10.14 -0.09 0.98
N TRP A 86 10.71 -1.12 1.57
CA TRP A 86 10.04 -1.94 2.57
C TRP A 86 11.02 -2.48 3.60
N ALA A 87 10.47 -2.85 4.76
CA ALA A 87 11.21 -3.43 5.87
C ALA A 87 10.32 -4.45 6.60
N VAL A 88 10.97 -5.37 7.32
CA VAL A 88 10.32 -6.31 8.23
C VAL A 88 11.02 -6.24 9.58
N THR A 89 10.26 -5.98 10.65
CA THR A 89 10.78 -5.97 12.03
C THR A 89 10.04 -6.96 12.90
N ARG A 90 10.68 -7.49 13.93
CA ARG A 90 10.03 -8.42 14.87
C ARG A 90 9.24 -7.65 15.92
N THR A 91 8.05 -8.15 16.23
CA THR A 91 7.21 -7.60 17.29
C THR A 91 7.48 -8.31 18.62
N ALA A 92 7.13 -7.66 19.74
CA ALA A 92 7.37 -8.22 21.08
C ALA A 92 6.56 -9.51 21.36
N ASP A 93 5.44 -9.71 20.66
CA ASP A 93 4.57 -10.88 20.73
C ASP A 93 4.95 -12.01 19.76
N GLY A 94 6.13 -11.91 19.12
CA GLY A 94 6.68 -12.95 18.25
C GLY A 94 6.16 -12.91 16.80
N GLY A 95 5.34 -11.92 16.45
CA GLY A 95 4.93 -11.63 15.08
C GLY A 95 5.96 -10.78 14.32
N LEU A 96 5.51 -10.19 13.22
CA LEU A 96 6.30 -9.32 12.36
C LEU A 96 5.52 -8.04 12.01
N ASP A 97 6.23 -6.95 11.78
CA ASP A 97 5.66 -5.74 11.18
C ASP A 97 6.25 -5.58 9.77
N LEU A 98 5.39 -5.65 8.75
CA LEU A 98 5.74 -5.30 7.38
C LEU A 98 5.48 -3.81 7.17
N SER A 99 6.54 -3.05 6.85
CA SER A 99 6.42 -1.62 6.57
C SER A 99 6.69 -1.33 5.09
N ILE A 100 5.90 -0.45 4.49
CA ILE A 100 6.07 0.06 3.12
C ILE A 100 6.26 1.56 3.20
N THR A 101 7.27 2.07 2.50
CA THR A 101 7.66 3.48 2.50
C THR A 101 7.82 4.02 1.09
N THR A 102 7.18 5.15 0.81
CA THR A 102 7.40 5.98 -0.40
C THR A 102 7.80 7.40 0.00
N VAL A 103 8.22 8.21 -0.97
CA VAL A 103 8.39 9.66 -0.77
C VAL A 103 7.06 10.37 -0.98
N SER A 104 6.73 11.33 -0.12
CA SER A 104 5.52 12.16 -0.23
C SER A 104 5.50 12.92 -1.55
N VAL A 105 4.34 12.91 -2.22
CA VAL A 105 4.09 13.69 -3.44
C VAL A 105 3.67 15.13 -3.11
N VAL A 106 3.27 15.39 -1.86
CA VAL A 106 2.86 16.70 -1.36
C VAL A 106 4.04 17.47 -0.77
N ASN A 107 4.94 16.78 -0.05
CA ASN A 107 6.13 17.36 0.56
C ASN A 107 7.39 16.53 0.21
N PRO A 108 8.03 16.79 -0.94
CA PRO A 108 9.22 16.07 -1.36
C PRO A 108 10.32 16.14 -0.31
N GLY A 109 10.79 14.97 0.15
CA GLY A 109 11.77 14.85 1.25
C GLY A 109 11.18 14.28 2.54
N VAL A 110 9.85 14.16 2.62
CA VAL A 110 9.15 13.42 3.67
C VAL A 110 8.86 12.00 3.19
N ASN A 111 9.13 11.01 4.04
CA ASN A 111 8.72 9.63 3.80
C ASN A 111 7.30 9.40 4.32
N VAL A 112 6.50 8.67 3.54
CA VAL A 112 5.17 8.21 3.90
C VAL A 112 5.27 6.72 4.17
N THR A 113 5.09 6.30 5.41
CA THR A 113 5.25 4.89 5.82
C THR A 113 3.95 4.34 6.37
N GLY A 114 3.54 3.19 5.84
CA GLY A 114 2.47 2.38 6.41
C GLY A 114 3.03 1.09 7.00
N THR A 115 2.35 0.54 7.99
CA THR A 115 2.77 -0.69 8.67
C THR A 115 1.59 -1.65 8.80
N HIS A 116 1.84 -2.93 8.49
CA HIS A 116 0.90 -4.02 8.68
C HIS A 116 1.49 -5.02 9.66
N LYS A 117 0.73 -5.31 10.71
CA LYS A 117 1.10 -6.28 11.74
C LYS A 117 0.71 -7.67 11.29
N ILE A 118 1.71 -8.51 11.11
CA ILE A 118 1.58 -9.96 10.93
C ILE A 118 1.55 -10.57 12.33
N ALA A 119 0.44 -11.19 12.68
CA ALA A 119 0.28 -11.81 13.99
C ALA A 119 1.09 -13.11 14.08
N SER A 120 1.47 -13.51 15.29
CA SER A 120 2.29 -14.70 15.49
C SER A 120 1.57 -16.01 15.14
N ASP A 121 0.24 -16.02 15.17
CA ASP A 121 -0.59 -17.14 14.71
C ASP A 121 -0.69 -17.24 13.17
N GLU A 122 -0.25 -16.23 12.44
CA GLU A 122 -0.07 -16.28 10.98
C GLU A 122 1.33 -16.81 10.59
N LEU A 123 2.17 -17.15 11.57
CA LEU A 123 3.52 -17.66 11.35
C LEU A 123 3.62 -19.11 11.83
N GLU A 124 3.59 -20.04 10.88
CA GLU A 124 3.67 -21.47 11.15
C GLU A 124 5.12 -21.93 11.22
N VAL A 125 5.45 -22.72 12.24
CA VAL A 125 6.76 -23.37 12.36
C VAL A 125 6.59 -24.85 12.09
N THR A 126 7.25 -25.35 11.04
CA THR A 126 7.28 -26.77 10.71
C THR A 126 8.58 -27.39 11.22
N ASN A 127 8.47 -28.53 11.90
CA ASN A 127 9.62 -29.27 12.41
C ASN A 127 9.96 -30.44 11.47
N HIS A 128 11.23 -30.50 11.04
CA HIS A 128 11.78 -31.53 10.17
C HIS A 128 12.81 -32.42 10.90
N GLY A 129 12.65 -32.61 12.20
CA GLY A 129 13.55 -33.35 13.07
C GLY A 129 14.69 -32.48 13.59
N SER A 130 15.80 -32.41 12.85
CA SER A 130 17.00 -31.66 13.26
C SER A 130 16.99 -30.19 12.84
N VAL A 131 16.02 -29.79 12.02
CA VAL A 131 15.83 -28.41 11.56
C VAL A 131 14.34 -28.05 11.65
N GLN A 132 14.06 -26.76 11.68
CA GLN A 132 12.71 -26.22 11.59
C GLN A 132 12.72 -25.07 10.59
N ASP A 133 11.57 -24.76 10.01
CA ASP A 133 11.39 -23.57 9.18
C ASP A 133 10.08 -22.88 9.53
N GLN A 134 10.10 -21.56 9.40
CA GLN A 134 8.93 -20.73 9.58
C GLN A 134 8.39 -20.28 8.22
N SER A 135 7.08 -20.30 8.07
CA SER A 135 6.37 -19.80 6.91
C SER A 135 5.18 -18.94 7.32
N TYR A 136 4.80 -18.01 6.44
CA TYR A 136 3.60 -17.21 6.61
C TYR A 136 2.38 -17.95 6.04
N ALA A 137 1.33 -18.05 6.85
CA ALA A 137 0.07 -18.74 6.54
C ALA A 137 -1.16 -17.81 6.54
N GLY A 138 -0.97 -16.50 6.74
CA GLY A 138 -2.06 -15.53 6.72
C GLY A 138 -2.53 -15.12 5.31
N PRO A 139 -3.39 -14.08 5.22
CA PRO A 139 -3.87 -13.55 3.95
C PRO A 139 -2.74 -13.07 3.02
N GLN A 140 -2.78 -13.48 1.76
CA GLN A 140 -1.79 -13.03 0.77
C GLN A 140 -2.07 -11.62 0.24
N ASP A 141 -3.30 -11.13 0.44
CA ASP A 141 -3.75 -9.83 -0.03
C ASP A 141 -4.29 -9.02 1.16
N PHE A 142 -3.71 -7.85 1.39
CA PHE A 142 -4.09 -6.97 2.51
C PHE A 142 -3.69 -5.52 2.24
N ALA A 143 -4.29 -4.60 2.99
CA ALA A 143 -3.95 -3.19 2.94
C ALA A 143 -3.02 -2.81 4.09
N VAL A 144 -1.91 -2.16 3.76
CA VAL A 144 -0.98 -1.55 4.72
C VAL A 144 -1.41 -0.11 4.94
N GLN A 145 -1.93 0.20 6.13
CA GLN A 145 -2.45 1.54 6.43
C GLN A 145 -1.31 2.50 6.77
N VAL A 146 -1.37 3.72 6.24
CA VAL A 146 -0.52 4.82 6.67
C VAL A 146 -1.20 5.45 7.88
N ALA A 147 -0.48 5.57 9.00
CA ALA A 147 -1.02 6.25 10.17
C ALA A 147 -1.31 7.72 9.80
N ALA A 148 -2.52 8.17 10.12
CA ALA A 148 -2.98 9.54 9.87
C ALA A 148 -2.30 10.55 10.81
#